data_AF-A0A967LZN8-F1
#
_entry.id   AF-A0A967LZN8-F1
#
_cell.length_a   1.000
_cell.length_b   1.000
_cell.length_c   1.000
_cell.angle_alpha   90.00
_cell.angle_beta   90.00
_cell.angle_gamma   90.00
#
_symmetry.space_group_name_H-M   'P 1'
#
loop_
_entity.id
_entity.type
_entity.pdbx_description
1 polymer ?
#
loop_
_entity_poly.entity_id
_entity_poly.type
_entity_poly.pdbx_seq_one_letter_code
_entity_poly.pdbx_strand_id
1 'polypeptide(L)' 'MTLHSGDTIWTGTPEGISHIYPGDQLRLEIEGLGALENEVVSSDAVAG' A
#
# COMPACT_ATOMS: atom_id res chain seq x y z
N MET A 1 17.17 -18.46 -10.33
CA MET A 1 16.02 -18.20 -9.42
C MET A 1 14.76 -18.44 -10.21
N THR A 2 13.74 -19.10 -9.64
CA THR A 2 12.52 -19.52 -10.35
C THR A 2 11.31 -18.97 -9.61
N LEU A 3 10.33 -18.44 -10.35
CA LEU A 3 9.05 -18.00 -9.80
C LEU A 3 8.01 -19.11 -9.89
N HIS A 4 7.08 -19.10 -8.94
CA HIS A 4 5.99 -20.04 -8.82
C HIS A 4 4.64 -19.35 -9.02
N SER A 5 3.59 -20.15 -9.24
CA SER A 5 2.24 -19.64 -9.37
C SER A 5 1.80 -18.98 -8.06
N GLY A 6 1.25 -17.77 -8.15
CA GLY A 6 0.86 -16.95 -7.00
C GLY A 6 1.92 -15.96 -6.53
N ASP A 7 3.16 -16.06 -7.02
CA ASP A 7 4.19 -15.09 -6.67
C ASP A 7 3.82 -13.70 -7.19
N THR A 8 3.95 -12.70 -6.32
CA THR A 8 3.63 -11.30 -6.62
C THR A 8 4.91 -10.48 -6.67
N ILE A 9 5.09 -9.71 -7.75
CA ILE A 9 6.25 -8.83 -7.95
C ILE A 9 5.80 -7.38 -7.77
N TRP A 10 6.55 -6.63 -6.96
CA TRP A 10 6.32 -5.21 -6.74
C TRP A 10 7.22 -4.43 -7.71
N THR A 11 6.61 -3.70 -8.64
CA THR A 11 7.32 -3.05 -9.77
C THR A 11 8.08 -1.78 -9.38
N GLY A 12 7.98 -1.35 -8.13
CA GLY A 12 8.52 -0.10 -7.61
C GLY A 12 7.47 1.00 -7.53
N THR A 13 7.88 2.14 -6.96
CA THR A 13 7.06 3.35 -6.83
C THR A 13 7.69 4.49 -7.63
N PRO A 14 6.89 5.38 -8.24
CA PRO A 14 7.38 6.65 -8.73
C PRO A 14 7.97 7.52 -7.61
N GLU A 15 8.56 8.64 -8.00
CA GLU A 15 8.97 9.70 -7.06
C GLU A 15 7.77 10.35 -6.35
N GLY A 16 8.03 11.06 -5.24
CA GLY A 16 6.99 11.74 -4.46
C GLY A 16 6.59 11.04 -3.16
N ILE A 17 7.45 10.18 -2.60
CA ILE A 17 7.22 9.56 -1.30
C ILE A 17 7.28 10.62 -0.19
N SER A 18 6.28 10.62 0.70
CA SER A 18 6.19 11.50 1.88
C SER A 18 5.90 10.69 3.15
N HIS A 19 6.10 11.29 4.32
CA HIS A 19 5.69 10.72 5.59
C HIS A 19 4.15 10.61 5.67
N ILE A 20 3.70 9.57 6.36
CA ILE A 20 2.30 9.30 6.69
C ILE A 20 2.13 9.27 8.21
N TYR A 21 0.94 9.61 8.68
CA TYR A 21 0.59 9.71 10.09
C TYR A 21 -0.74 8.99 10.38
N PRO A 22 -0.97 8.57 11.65
CA PRO A 22 -2.27 8.02 12.05
C PRO A 22 -3.43 8.99 11.74
N GLY A 23 -4.51 8.44 11.18
CA GLY A 23 -5.66 9.18 10.68
C GLY A 23 -5.59 9.53 9.19
N ASP A 24 -4.46 9.30 8.52
CA ASP A 24 -4.35 9.50 7.08
C ASP A 24 -5.16 8.44 6.31
N GLN A 25 -5.84 8.88 5.25
CA GLN A 25 -6.46 7.99 4.26
C GLN A 25 -5.59 7.93 3.01
N LEU A 26 -4.96 6.78 2.77
CA LEU A 26 -4.17 6.54 1.56
C LEU A 26 -5.07 6.00 0.47
N ARG A 27 -4.97 6.58 -0.73
CA ARG A 27 -5.61 6.06 -1.94
C ARG A 27 -4.56 5.90 -3.04
N LEU A 28 -4.44 4.69 -3.56
CA LEU A 28 -3.61 4.36 -4.72
C LEU A 28 -4.54 3.93 -5.85
N GLU A 29 -4.29 4.38 -7.07
CA GLU A 29 -5.10 4.02 -8.23
C GLU A 29 -4.23 3.65 -9.41
N ILE A 30 -4.59 2.56 -10.07
CA ILE A 30 -3.99 2.14 -11.33
C ILE A 30 -5.10 2.08 -12.38
N GLU A 31 -4.92 2.83 -13.46
CA GLU A 31 -5.87 2.87 -14.58
C GLU A 31 -6.16 1.45 -15.09
N GLY A 32 -7.44 1.10 -15.18
CA GLY A 32 -7.89 -0.22 -15.65
C GLY A 32 -7.81 -1.35 -14.62
N LEU A 33 -7.21 -1.14 -13.44
CA LEU A 33 -7.21 -2.12 -12.33
C LEU A 33 -8.12 -1.66 -11.18
N GLY A 34 -8.18 -0.35 -10.93
CA GLY A 34 -8.99 0.25 -9.87
C GLY A 34 -8.15 0.89 -8.78
N ALA A 35 -8.78 1.15 -7.64
CA ALA A 35 -8.17 1.85 -6.52
C ALA A 35 -8.13 1.01 -5.24
N LEU A 36 -7.05 1.18 -4.48
CA LEU A 36 -6.84 0.66 -3.15
C LEU A 36 -6.89 1.81 -2.16
N GLU A 37 -7.78 1.73 -1.18
CA GLU A 37 -7.89 2.68 -0.08
C GLU A 37 -7.48 2.01 1.23
N ASN A 38 -6.64 2.69 2.01
CA ASN A 38 -6.13 2.19 3.28
C ASN A 38 -6.08 3.31 4.33
N GLU A 39 -6.72 3.08 5.47
CA GLU A 39 -6.65 3.99 6.62
C GLU A 39 -5.40 3.68 7.44
N VAL A 40 -4.61 4.71 7.73
CA VAL A 40 -3.43 4.60 8.59
C VAL A 40 -3.88 4.72 10.04
N VAL A 41 -3.73 3.66 10.81
CA VAL A 41 -4.05 3.64 12.24
C VAL A 41 -2.78 3.78 13.09
N SER A 42 -2.92 4.23 14.34
CA SER A 42 -1.79 4.26 15.26
C SER A 42 -1.33 2.85 15.60
N SER A 43 -0.04 2.68 15.88
CA SER A 43 0.53 1.40 16.33
C SER A 43 -0.21 0.83 17.56
N ASP A 44 -0.66 1.72 18.43
CA ASP A 44 -1.29 1.36 19.70
C ASP A 44 -2.75 0.91 19.51
N ALA A 45 -3.40 1.32 18.41
CA ALA A 45 -4.78 0.95 18.11
C ALA A 45 -4.93 -0.49 17.59
N VAL A 46 -3.84 -1.12 17.11
CA VAL A 46 -3.82 -2.49 16.59
C VAL A 46 -3.58 -3.53 17.70
N ALA A 47 -3.34 -3.09 18.95
CA ALA A 47 -3.25 -3.96 20.11
C ALA A 47 -4.66 -4.38 20.58
N GLY A 48 -5.26 -5.33 19.86
CA GLY A 48 -6.52 -6.01 20.20
C GLY A 48 -6.53 -7.44 19.69
#